data_AF-A0A5P9PJ53-F1
#
_entry.id   AF-A0A5P9PJ53-F1
#
_cell.length_a   1.000
_cell.length_b   1.000
_cell.length_c   1.000
_cell.angle_alpha   90.00
_cell.angle_beta   90.00
_cell.angle_gamma   90.00
#
_symmetry.space_group_name_H-M   'P 1'
#
loop_
_entity.id
_entity.type
_entity.pdbx_description
1 polymer ?
#
loop_
_entity_poly.entity_id
_entity_poly.type
_entity_poly.pdbx_seq_one_letter_code
_entity_poly.pdbx_strand_id
1 'polypeptide(L)'
;MAKVKEFLVAARVNRAVLTGGEMAPLYAPLSGNLRDTLRTRLRDNPVAMPAYVIKVAPGFRLLPGGPKITGTIWAEPGAQKGELLIKTNMVYAFDVDNPSQATQPIDTVTAIRMDNEFLYRDGSMWAAENRGIDTVSGHGFYHFSACSYQYQGQLAPAHGGRTPRTTDAANPMAWPARPCSAANPPEPF
;
A
#
# COMPACT_ATOMS: atom_id res chain seq x y z
N MET A 1 -20.25 2.52 6.64
CA MET A 1 -19.26 3.53 6.18
C MET A 1 -18.18 3.87 7.21
N ALA A 2 -18.48 4.07 8.51
CA ALA A 2 -17.46 4.42 9.51
C ALA A 2 -16.28 3.44 9.57
N LYS A 3 -16.55 2.13 9.68
CA LYS A 3 -15.51 1.08 9.69
C LYS A 3 -14.61 1.07 8.46
N VAL A 4 -15.19 1.32 7.28
CA VAL A 4 -14.45 1.40 6.02
C VAL A 4 -13.46 2.56 6.05
N LYS A 5 -13.90 3.73 6.49
CA LYS A 5 -13.01 4.89 6.67
C LYS A 5 -11.92 4.59 7.71
N GLU A 6 -12.27 3.99 8.85
CA GLU A 6 -11.32 3.58 9.88
C GLU A 6 -10.26 2.64 9.32
N PHE A 7 -10.67 1.64 8.53
CA PHE A 7 -9.77 0.72 7.87
C PHE A 7 -8.82 1.42 6.91
N LEU A 8 -9.32 2.30 6.03
CA LEU A 8 -8.47 3.02 5.09
C LEU A 8 -7.47 3.93 5.82
N VAL A 9 -7.90 4.61 6.88
CA VAL A 9 -7.02 5.42 7.71
C VAL A 9 -5.95 4.54 8.37
N ALA A 10 -6.32 3.42 8.97
CA ALA A 10 -5.38 2.50 9.59
C ALA A 10 -4.39 1.89 8.59
N ALA A 11 -4.89 1.38 7.46
CA ALA A 11 -4.10 0.68 6.45
C ALA A 11 -3.15 1.59 5.67
N ARG A 12 -3.47 2.89 5.55
CA ARG A 12 -2.79 3.78 4.59
C ARG A 12 -2.21 5.05 5.17
N VAL A 13 -2.66 5.49 6.34
CA VAL A 13 -2.27 6.78 6.93
C VAL A 13 -1.64 6.60 8.30
N ASN A 14 -2.12 5.64 9.09
CA ASN A 14 -1.61 5.40 10.44
C ASN A 14 -0.12 5.03 10.40
N ARG A 15 0.71 5.94 10.90
CA ARG A 15 2.16 5.82 10.84
C ARG A 15 2.67 4.56 11.53
N ALA A 16 2.08 4.19 12.66
CA ALA A 16 2.48 3.00 13.41
C ALA A 16 2.21 1.71 12.62
N VAL A 17 1.11 1.66 11.86
CA VAL A 17 0.82 0.54 10.94
C VAL A 17 1.78 0.54 9.76
N LEU A 18 1.98 1.71 9.12
CA LEU A 18 2.83 1.85 7.94
C LEU A 18 4.29 1.49 8.22
N THR A 19 4.81 1.80 9.40
CA THR A 19 6.19 1.45 9.79
C THR A 19 6.29 0.06 10.43
N GLY A 20 5.19 -0.71 10.47
CA GLY A 20 5.17 -2.08 10.99
C GLY A 20 5.23 -2.21 12.51
N GLY A 21 4.89 -1.16 13.26
CA GLY A 21 4.83 -1.17 14.73
C GLY A 21 3.52 -1.77 15.26
N GLU A 22 2.44 -0.98 15.26
CA GLU A 22 1.17 -1.34 15.90
C GLU A 22 0.10 -1.71 14.88
N MET A 23 -0.29 -2.98 14.80
CA MET A 23 -1.25 -3.49 13.81
C MET A 23 -2.69 -3.55 14.35
N ALA A 24 -2.92 -3.34 15.65
CA ALA A 24 -4.26 -3.35 16.23
C ALA A 24 -5.27 -2.41 15.53
N PRO A 25 -4.89 -1.18 15.13
CA PRO A 25 -5.78 -0.29 14.38
C PRO A 25 -6.24 -0.86 13.04
N LEU A 26 -5.40 -1.64 12.36
CA LEU A 26 -5.74 -2.29 11.08
C LEU A 26 -6.82 -3.35 11.26
N TYR A 27 -6.75 -4.10 12.37
CA TYR A 27 -7.60 -5.25 12.65
C TYR A 27 -8.97 -4.91 13.22
N ALA A 28 -9.09 -3.78 13.92
CA ALA A 28 -10.31 -3.36 14.60
C ALA A 28 -11.57 -3.31 13.68
N PRO A 29 -11.52 -2.71 12.47
CA PRO A 29 -12.71 -2.58 11.62
C PRO A 29 -13.08 -3.86 10.86
N LEU A 30 -12.21 -4.87 10.84
CA LEU A 30 -12.41 -6.12 10.11
C LEU A 30 -13.44 -7.02 10.80
N SER A 31 -14.08 -7.89 10.01
CA SER A 31 -14.82 -9.06 10.50
C SER A 31 -13.88 -9.96 11.31
N GLY A 32 -14.44 -10.78 12.20
CA GLY A 32 -13.65 -11.73 13.00
C GLY A 32 -12.86 -12.68 12.11
N ASN A 33 -13.54 -13.24 11.10
CA ASN A 33 -12.92 -14.18 10.16
C ASN A 33 -11.78 -13.55 9.35
N LEU A 34 -11.97 -12.35 8.80
CA LEU A 34 -10.91 -11.68 8.05
C LEU A 34 -9.77 -11.25 8.98
N ARG A 35 -10.08 -10.79 10.20
CA ARG A 35 -9.08 -10.40 11.19
C ARG A 35 -8.11 -11.54 11.49
N ASP A 36 -8.62 -12.74 11.76
CA ASP A 36 -7.80 -13.88 12.13
C ASP A 36 -6.99 -14.42 10.93
N THR A 37 -7.62 -14.42 9.75
CA THR A 37 -6.96 -14.74 8.48
C THR A 37 -5.80 -13.78 8.20
N LEU A 38 -6.03 -12.47 8.33
CA LEU A 38 -5.03 -11.45 8.04
C LEU A 38 -3.90 -11.43 9.08
N ARG A 39 -4.20 -11.67 10.36
CA ARG A 39 -3.17 -11.86 11.40
C ARG A 39 -2.25 -13.02 11.09
N THR A 40 -2.82 -14.17 10.72
CA THR A 40 -2.08 -15.37 10.33
C THR A 40 -1.19 -15.09 9.13
N ARG A 41 -1.78 -14.55 8.05
CA ARG A 41 -1.05 -14.23 6.82
C ARG A 41 0.10 -13.24 7.03
N LEU A 42 -0.14 -12.14 7.76
CA LEU A 42 0.89 -11.12 7.98
C LEU A 42 2.00 -11.59 8.93
N ARG A 43 1.74 -12.60 9.76
CA ARG A 43 2.77 -13.27 10.58
C ARG A 43 3.61 -14.21 9.71
N ASP A 44 2.97 -15.05 8.90
CA ASP A 44 3.63 -16.13 8.16
C ASP A 44 4.33 -15.60 6.89
N ASN A 45 3.80 -14.54 6.28
CA ASN A 45 4.41 -13.85 5.17
C ASN A 45 4.18 -12.32 5.30
N PRO A 46 5.14 -11.58 5.88
CA PRO A 46 4.99 -10.14 6.09
C PRO A 46 5.11 -9.33 4.79
N VAL A 47 5.46 -9.97 3.66
CA VAL A 47 5.53 -9.39 2.32
C VAL A 47 4.10 -9.03 1.88
N ALA A 48 3.92 -7.78 1.45
CA ALA A 48 2.65 -7.10 1.67
C ALA A 48 1.50 -7.62 0.79
N MET A 49 0.33 -7.70 1.40
CA MET A 49 -0.94 -7.72 0.68
C MET A 49 -1.38 -6.27 0.48
N PRO A 50 -1.01 -5.60 -0.62
CA PRO A 50 -1.19 -4.15 -0.77
C PRO A 50 -2.66 -3.74 -0.72
N ALA A 51 -3.59 -4.63 -1.07
CA ALA A 51 -5.02 -4.43 -0.89
C ALA A 51 -5.39 -4.16 0.59
N TYR A 52 -4.71 -4.82 1.52
CA TYR A 52 -4.99 -4.74 2.96
C TYR A 52 -4.11 -3.74 3.71
N VAL A 53 -2.81 -3.72 3.41
CA VAL A 53 -1.86 -2.86 4.12
C VAL A 53 -0.65 -2.58 3.23
N ILE A 54 -0.14 -1.37 3.31
CA ILE A 54 1.14 -0.98 2.72
C ILE A 54 2.12 -0.70 3.86
N LYS A 55 3.37 -1.15 3.73
CA LYS A 55 4.43 -0.89 4.70
C LYS A 55 5.55 -0.09 4.07
N VAL A 56 6.14 0.83 4.81
CA VAL A 56 7.39 1.50 4.43
C VAL A 56 8.52 0.49 4.51
N ALA A 57 9.35 0.44 3.47
CA ALA A 57 10.53 -0.41 3.44
C ALA A 57 11.52 -0.02 4.56
N PRO A 58 12.20 -0.99 5.19
CA PRO A 58 13.24 -0.71 6.18
C PRO A 58 14.30 0.26 5.63
N GLY A 59 14.78 1.17 6.48
CA GLY A 59 15.79 2.17 6.09
C GLY A 59 15.22 3.45 5.45
N PHE A 60 13.93 3.49 5.11
CA PHE A 60 13.27 4.71 4.63
C PHE A 60 12.37 5.32 5.70
N ARG A 61 12.26 6.66 5.67
CA ARG A 61 11.42 7.42 6.60
C ARG A 61 10.49 8.32 5.80
N LEU A 62 9.21 8.35 6.15
CA LEU A 62 8.29 9.36 5.61
C LEU A 62 8.62 10.73 6.18
N LEU A 63 8.32 11.80 5.44
CA LEU A 63 8.35 13.16 6.01
C LEU A 63 7.36 13.29 7.19
N PRO A 64 7.57 14.25 8.11
CA PRO A 64 6.70 14.44 9.28
C PRO A 64 5.22 14.67 8.91
N GLY A 65 4.96 15.30 7.76
CA GLY A 65 3.59 15.58 7.28
C GLY A 65 2.72 14.34 6.97
N GLY A 66 3.31 13.14 6.95
CA GLY A 66 2.61 11.89 6.70
C GLY A 66 2.12 11.73 5.25
N PRO A 67 1.44 10.61 4.95
CA PRO A 67 0.81 10.40 3.64
C PRO A 67 -0.26 11.45 3.37
N LYS A 68 -0.27 12.00 2.16
CA LYS A 68 -1.34 12.88 1.69
C LYS A 68 -2.26 12.11 0.77
N ILE A 69 -3.56 12.19 1.03
CA ILE A 69 -4.57 11.76 0.08
C ILE A 69 -4.78 12.94 -0.87
N THR A 70 -4.51 12.72 -2.15
CA THR A 70 -4.73 13.74 -3.19
C THR A 70 -5.76 13.23 -4.17
N GLY A 71 -6.82 14.01 -4.38
CA GLY A 71 -7.94 13.64 -5.24
C GLY A 71 -9.18 13.21 -4.46
N THR A 72 -10.16 12.65 -5.16
CA THR A 72 -11.46 12.24 -4.61
C THR A 72 -11.41 10.77 -4.21
N ILE A 73 -11.85 10.45 -2.98
CA ILE A 73 -12.20 9.08 -2.61
C ILE A 73 -13.58 8.81 -3.19
N TRP A 74 -13.66 7.88 -4.14
CA TRP A 74 -14.93 7.44 -4.70
C TRP A 74 -15.40 6.21 -3.95
N ALA A 75 -16.69 6.17 -3.63
CA ALA A 75 -17.34 5.01 -3.04
C ALA A 75 -18.59 4.72 -3.87
N GLU A 76 -18.69 3.52 -4.42
CA GLU A 76 -19.83 3.08 -5.24
C GLU A 76 -20.25 1.66 -4.84
N PRO A 77 -21.51 1.26 -5.08
CA PRO A 77 -21.93 -0.13 -4.89
C PRO A 77 -20.99 -1.07 -5.65
N GLY A 78 -20.59 -2.17 -5.01
CA GLY A 78 -19.84 -3.24 -5.68
C GLY A 78 -20.74 -4.09 -6.59
N ALA A 79 -20.18 -5.16 -7.12
CA ALA A 79 -20.87 -6.03 -8.08
C ALA A 79 -22.07 -6.75 -7.46
N GLN A 80 -22.02 -7.03 -6.14
CA GLN A 80 -23.07 -7.72 -5.40
C GLN A 80 -23.68 -6.85 -4.30
N LYS A 81 -24.87 -7.25 -3.86
CA LYS A 81 -25.57 -6.58 -2.75
C LYS A 81 -24.73 -6.64 -1.47
N GLY A 82 -24.40 -5.47 -0.93
CA GLY A 82 -23.60 -5.33 0.30
C GLY A 82 -22.11 -5.09 0.04
N GLU A 83 -21.67 -5.10 -1.21
CA GLU A 83 -20.31 -4.73 -1.59
C GLU A 83 -20.17 -3.22 -1.80
N LEU A 84 -18.98 -2.72 -1.53
CA LEU A 84 -18.60 -1.33 -1.72
C LEU A 84 -17.24 -1.25 -2.41
N LEU A 85 -17.22 -0.71 -3.63
CA LEU A 85 -15.99 -0.41 -4.35
C LEU A 85 -15.49 0.98 -3.96
N ILE A 86 -14.21 1.08 -3.61
CA ILE A 86 -13.55 2.32 -3.19
C ILE A 86 -12.29 2.55 -4.00
N LYS A 87 -12.23 3.71 -4.63
CA LYS A 87 -11.08 4.14 -5.44
C LYS A 87 -10.33 5.24 -4.70
N THR A 88 -9.02 5.06 -4.56
CA THR A 88 -8.15 5.96 -3.80
C THR A 88 -6.87 6.29 -4.56
N ASN A 89 -6.41 7.52 -4.43
CA ASN A 89 -5.09 7.95 -4.88
C ASN A 89 -4.36 8.62 -3.71
N MET A 90 -3.15 8.15 -3.43
CA MET A 90 -2.36 8.55 -2.28
C MET A 90 -0.92 8.87 -2.68
N VAL A 91 -0.37 9.88 -2.04
CA VAL A 91 0.99 10.34 -2.25
C VAL A 91 1.74 10.26 -0.93
N TYR A 92 2.90 9.62 -0.96
CA TYR A 92 3.78 9.44 0.17
C TYR A 92 5.08 10.17 -0.12
N ALA A 93 5.48 11.08 0.77
CA ALA A 93 6.74 11.80 0.64
C ALA A 93 7.74 11.28 1.68
N PHE A 94 8.98 11.07 1.25
CA PHE A 94 10.07 10.49 2.00
C PHE A 94 11.10 11.55 2.38
N ASP A 95 11.67 11.37 3.56
CA ASP A 95 12.84 12.09 4.00
C ASP A 95 14.07 11.58 3.24
N VAL A 96 15.07 12.45 3.09
CA VAL A 96 16.32 12.15 2.38
C VAL A 96 17.48 12.65 3.20
N ASP A 97 18.22 11.71 3.78
CA ASP A 97 19.37 12.04 4.63
C ASP A 97 20.55 12.62 3.81
N ASN A 98 20.70 12.19 2.55
CA ASN A 98 21.70 12.71 1.63
C ASN A 98 21.04 13.31 0.37
N PRO A 99 20.94 14.64 0.25
CA PRO A 99 20.27 15.31 -0.86
C PRO A 99 20.76 14.92 -2.25
N SER A 100 22.01 14.45 -2.39
CA SER A 100 22.54 14.01 -3.70
C SER A 100 21.87 12.74 -4.24
N GLN A 101 21.15 11.98 -3.40
CA GLN A 101 20.38 10.81 -3.81
C GLN A 101 19.07 11.17 -4.51
N ALA A 102 18.52 12.36 -4.25
CA ALA A 102 17.28 12.87 -4.80
C ALA A 102 17.54 14.13 -5.64
N THR A 103 17.80 13.92 -6.93
CA THR A 103 18.13 15.02 -7.86
C THR A 103 16.90 15.74 -8.38
N GLN A 104 15.71 15.15 -8.18
CA GLN A 104 14.42 15.72 -8.56
C GLN A 104 13.41 15.54 -7.41
N PRO A 105 12.41 16.44 -7.26
CA PRO A 105 11.40 16.30 -6.22
C PRO A 105 10.69 14.94 -6.25
N ILE A 106 10.46 14.42 -7.45
CA ILE A 106 9.80 13.13 -7.68
C ILE A 106 10.59 11.93 -7.14
N ASP A 107 11.90 12.07 -6.95
CA ASP A 107 12.74 11.02 -6.38
C ASP A 107 12.40 10.74 -4.91
N THR A 108 11.76 11.69 -4.24
CA THR A 108 11.40 11.62 -2.80
C THR A 108 9.95 11.23 -2.59
N VAL A 109 9.18 11.04 -3.65
CA VAL A 109 7.75 10.83 -3.59
C VAL A 109 7.40 9.49 -4.21
N THR A 110 6.47 8.76 -3.60
CA THR A 110 5.82 7.61 -4.22
C THR A 110 4.31 7.87 -4.26
N ALA A 111 3.74 7.76 -5.45
CA ALA A 111 2.30 7.85 -5.64
C ALA A 111 1.71 6.45 -5.80
N ILE A 112 0.53 6.22 -5.24
CA ILE A 112 -0.17 4.94 -5.29
C ILE A 112 -1.61 5.21 -5.69
N ARG A 113 -2.04 4.61 -6.80
CA ARG A 113 -3.44 4.53 -7.17
C ARG A 113 -3.94 3.13 -6.87
N MET A 114 -4.98 3.01 -6.05
CA MET A 114 -5.55 1.72 -5.66
C MET A 114 -7.07 1.76 -5.76
N ASP A 115 -7.58 0.77 -6.46
CA ASP A 115 -9.00 0.47 -6.58
C ASP A 115 -9.22 -0.78 -5.73
N ASN A 116 -9.92 -0.64 -4.61
CA ASN A 116 -10.18 -1.73 -3.66
C ASN A 116 -11.68 -1.99 -3.54
N GLU A 117 -12.09 -3.23 -3.56
CA GLU A 117 -13.47 -3.63 -3.28
C GLU A 117 -13.55 -4.22 -1.89
N PHE A 118 -14.50 -3.72 -1.11
CA PHE A 118 -14.74 -4.15 0.26
C PHE A 118 -16.12 -4.75 0.36
N LEU A 119 -16.22 -5.90 1.02
CA LEU A 119 -17.52 -6.40 1.47
C LEU A 119 -17.78 -5.87 2.88
N TYR A 120 -18.84 -5.10 3.05
CA TYR A 120 -19.21 -4.55 4.35
C TYR A 120 -20.53 -5.13 4.82
N ARG A 121 -20.50 -5.82 5.96
CA ARG A 121 -21.67 -6.48 6.54
C ARG A 121 -21.97 -5.93 7.93
N ASP A 122 -23.21 -5.50 8.14
CA ASP A 122 -23.72 -5.04 9.42
C ASP A 122 -25.18 -5.44 9.68
N GLY A 123 -25.63 -5.25 10.92
CA GLY A 123 -26.98 -5.63 11.34
C GLY A 123 -27.07 -7.07 11.84
N SER A 124 -28.23 -7.40 12.41
CA SER A 124 -28.50 -8.68 13.09
C SER A 124 -28.64 -9.87 12.14
N MET A 125 -28.87 -9.62 10.85
CA MET A 125 -29.03 -10.67 9.84
C MET A 125 -27.73 -11.43 9.54
N TRP A 126 -26.57 -10.88 9.88
CA TRP A 126 -25.28 -11.55 9.74
C TRP A 126 -24.81 -12.11 11.08
N ALA A 127 -24.19 -13.29 11.04
CA ALA A 127 -23.48 -13.86 12.18
C ALA A 127 -22.41 -12.90 12.70
N ALA A 128 -22.17 -12.88 14.01
CA ALA A 128 -21.36 -11.84 14.67
C ALA A 128 -19.92 -11.79 14.13
N GLU A 129 -19.33 -12.94 13.85
CA GLU A 129 -18.01 -13.14 13.27
C GLU A 129 -17.86 -12.58 11.85
N ASN A 130 -18.98 -12.44 11.12
CA ASN A 130 -19.02 -11.94 9.74
C ASN A 130 -19.32 -10.43 9.67
N ARG A 131 -19.57 -9.76 10.80
CA ARG A 131 -19.88 -8.33 10.84
C ARG A 131 -18.61 -7.49 10.78
N GLY A 132 -18.58 -6.50 9.89
CA GLY A 132 -17.44 -5.64 9.64
C GLY A 132 -17.01 -5.67 8.18
N ILE A 133 -15.74 -5.34 7.94
CA ILE A 133 -15.12 -5.49 6.62
C ILE A 133 -14.67 -6.92 6.46
N ASP A 134 -15.12 -7.56 5.40
CA ASP A 134 -14.62 -8.84 4.93
C ASP A 134 -13.86 -8.66 3.61
N THR A 135 -13.56 -9.76 2.91
CA THR A 135 -12.87 -9.88 1.62
C THR A 135 -12.56 -8.55 0.95
N VAL A 136 -11.27 -8.22 0.91
CA VAL A 136 -10.76 -7.08 0.17
C VAL A 136 -10.09 -7.60 -1.09
N SER A 137 -10.66 -7.25 -2.24
CA SER A 137 -9.94 -7.32 -3.50
C SER A 137 -9.33 -5.95 -3.76
N GLY A 138 -8.24 -5.90 -4.51
CA GLY A 138 -7.70 -4.62 -4.90
C GLY A 138 -6.59 -4.76 -5.91
N HIS A 139 -6.54 -3.80 -6.81
CA HIS A 139 -5.46 -3.64 -7.75
C HIS A 139 -5.00 -2.20 -7.74
N GLY A 140 -3.76 -1.99 -8.11
CA GLY A 140 -3.22 -0.65 -8.11
C GLY A 140 -1.85 -0.56 -8.74
N PHE A 141 -1.44 0.69 -8.88
CA PHE A 141 -0.20 1.07 -9.53
C PHE A 141 0.60 1.95 -8.60
N TYR A 142 1.89 1.64 -8.52
CA TYR A 142 2.88 2.47 -7.85
C TYR A 142 3.55 3.32 -8.92
N HIS A 143 3.65 4.61 -8.65
CA HIS A 143 4.39 5.57 -9.45
C HIS A 143 5.56 6.08 -8.62
N PHE A 144 6.72 6.25 -9.26
CA PHE A 144 7.90 6.84 -8.61
C PHE A 144 8.35 6.03 -7.37
N SER A 145 8.27 4.70 -7.46
CA SER A 145 8.67 3.74 -6.43
C SER A 145 9.89 2.95 -6.87
N ALA A 146 10.67 2.45 -5.92
CA ALA A 146 11.74 1.50 -6.19
C ALA A 146 11.16 0.07 -6.38
N CYS A 147 11.36 -0.53 -7.55
CA CYS A 147 10.70 -1.79 -7.92
C CYS A 147 11.05 -2.96 -6.99
N SER A 148 12.30 -3.04 -6.51
CA SER A 148 12.75 -4.12 -5.61
C SER A 148 11.91 -4.20 -4.34
N TYR A 149 11.52 -3.06 -3.78
CA TYR A 149 10.66 -2.96 -2.61
C TYR A 149 9.19 -3.15 -2.99
N GLN A 150 8.76 -2.65 -4.15
CA GLN A 150 7.40 -2.86 -4.64
C GLN A 150 7.05 -4.35 -4.83
N TYR A 151 7.96 -5.16 -5.37
CA TYR A 151 7.76 -6.62 -5.48
C TYR A 151 7.64 -7.32 -4.12
N GLN A 152 8.10 -6.66 -3.06
CA GLN A 152 7.94 -7.10 -1.68
C GLN A 152 6.69 -6.48 -1.02
N GLY A 153 5.87 -5.77 -1.78
CA GLY A 153 4.70 -5.05 -1.29
C GLY A 153 5.04 -3.85 -0.39
N GLN A 154 6.29 -3.41 -0.40
CA GLN A 154 6.77 -2.31 0.42
C GLN A 154 6.81 -1.00 -0.37
N LEU A 155 6.76 0.09 0.38
CA LEU A 155 6.84 1.44 -0.11
C LEU A 155 8.24 1.99 0.08
N ALA A 156 8.87 2.39 -1.02
CA ALA A 156 10.16 3.04 -1.01
C ALA A 156 10.23 4.09 -2.13
N PRO A 157 10.90 5.22 -1.89
CA PRO A 157 11.07 6.25 -2.91
C PRO A 157 11.93 5.74 -4.08
N ALA A 158 11.77 6.32 -5.27
CA ALA A 158 12.49 5.91 -6.47
C ALA A 158 14.02 5.88 -6.31
N HIS A 159 14.60 6.78 -5.52
CA HIS A 159 16.05 6.79 -5.28
C HIS A 159 16.54 5.54 -4.51
N GLY A 160 15.68 4.87 -3.75
CA GLY A 160 16.02 3.65 -3.01
C GLY A 160 16.32 2.44 -3.90
N GLY A 161 15.95 2.49 -5.18
CA GLY A 161 16.21 1.44 -6.18
C GLY A 161 17.41 1.73 -7.07
N ARG A 162 18.06 2.89 -6.91
CA ARG A 162 19.27 3.24 -7.66
C ARG A 162 20.45 2.54 -7.02
N THR A 163 21.06 1.59 -7.73
CA THR A 163 22.44 1.22 -7.40
C THR A 163 23.32 2.47 -7.56
N PRO A 164 24.28 2.73 -6.65
CA PRO A 164 25.27 3.77 -6.87
C PRO A 164 25.87 3.54 -8.26
N ARG A 165 25.91 4.60 -9.07
CA ARG A 165 26.59 4.56 -10.36
C ARG A 165 28.07 4.29 -10.07
N THR A 166 28.49 3.04 -10.06
CA THR A 166 29.89 2.69 -10.17
C THR A 166 30.37 3.34 -11.46
N THR A 167 31.39 4.17 -11.35
CA THR A 167 32.02 4.90 -12.46
C THR A 167 32.78 3.99 -13.43
N ASP A 168 32.34 2.74 -13.60
CA ASP A 168 32.87 1.86 -14.64
C ASP A 168 32.11 2.10 -15.92
N ALA A 169 32.74 2.89 -16.79
CA ALA A 169 32.29 3.28 -18.12
C ALA A 169 32.30 2.10 -19.13
N ALA A 170 31.80 0.92 -18.75
CA ALA A 170 31.95 -0.30 -19.57
C ALA A 170 30.66 -1.09 -19.81
N ASN A 171 29.46 -0.53 -19.58
CA ASN A 171 28.25 -1.19 -20.07
C ASN A 171 27.18 -0.19 -20.57
N PRO A 172 27.12 0.09 -21.88
CA PRO A 172 26.07 0.92 -22.48
C PRO A 172 24.69 0.24 -22.46
N MET A 173 24.57 -0.96 -21.89
CA MET A 173 23.33 -1.71 -21.71
C MET A 173 22.82 -1.73 -20.25
N ALA A 174 23.32 -0.82 -19.40
CA ALA A 174 22.66 -0.52 -18.14
C ALA A 174 21.34 0.20 -18.44
N TRP A 175 20.26 -0.58 -18.58
CA TRP A 175 18.92 -0.07 -18.84
C TRP A 175 18.59 1.06 -17.85
N PRO A 176 18.11 2.24 -18.32
CA PRO A 176 17.51 3.20 -17.41
C PRO A 176 16.38 2.47 -16.69
N ALA A 177 16.31 2.62 -15.36
CA ALA A 177 15.33 1.98 -14.49
C ALA A 177 13.98 1.85 -15.21
N ARG A 178 13.64 0.64 -15.69
CA ARG A 178 12.37 0.43 -16.39
C ARG A 178 11.27 0.83 -15.39
N PRO A 179 10.29 1.66 -15.78
CA PRO A 179 9.18 1.93 -14.90
C PRO A 179 8.53 0.59 -14.53
N CYS A 180 8.31 0.35 -13.23
CA CYS A 180 7.78 -0.92 -12.73
C CYS A 180 6.42 -1.29 -13.37
N SER A 181 5.75 -0.31 -14.00
CA SER A 181 4.53 -0.49 -14.81
C SER A 181 4.69 -1.41 -16.03
N ALA A 182 5.91 -1.84 -16.39
CA ALA A 182 6.15 -2.78 -17.47
C ALA A 182 6.29 -4.25 -17.03
N ALA A 183 6.17 -4.54 -15.73
CA ALA A 183 6.10 -5.91 -15.24
C ALA A 183 4.63 -6.33 -15.12
N ASN A 184 4.25 -7.35 -15.90
CA ASN A 184 2.96 -8.02 -15.75
C ASN A 184 2.80 -8.46 -14.28
N PRO A 185 1.61 -8.29 -13.67
CA PRO A 185 1.36 -8.88 -12.36
C PRO A 185 1.59 -10.39 -12.42
N PRO A 186 2.18 -11.02 -11.38
CA PRO A 186 2.08 -12.47 -11.26
C PRO A 186 0.59 -12.84 -11.21
N GLU A 187 0.21 -13.88 -11.97
CA GLU A 187 -1.18 -14.33 -12.05
C GLU A 187 -1.77 -14.60 -10.65
N PRO A 188 -3.07 -14.34 -10.46
CA PRO A 188 -3.71 -14.59 -9.18
C PRO A 188 -3.77 -16.10 -8.89
N PHE A 189 -3.30 -16.47 -7.70
CA PHE A 189 -3.62 -17.76 -7.07
C PHE A 189 -4.95 -17.68 -6.32
#